data_AF-A0AAD5M1Q1-F1
#
_entry.id   AF-A0AAD5M1Q1-F1
#
_cell.length_a   1.000
_cell.length_b   1.000
_cell.length_c   1.000
_cell.angle_alpha   90.00
_cell.angle_beta   90.00
_cell.angle_gamma   90.00
#
_symmetry.space_group_name_H-M   'P 1'
#
loop_
_entity.id
_entity.type
_entity.pdbx_description
1 polymer ?
#
loop_
_entity_poly.entity_id
_entity_poly.type
_entity_poly.pdbx_seq_one_letter_code
_entity_poly.pdbx_strand_id
1 'polypeptide(L)'
;MLIFALLASAYLAICQQRMYENYGKHPEEAMFVIHAVSLPLFAFMGTDIMAAVRKFNASPLLEIAGTTIPIPSLWVDLFLSCILQYYCIRFVYRLNAEVEALTVTLVVTLRKFLSLVVSIWWFQNPFTWKHWIGASLVFLGTLAFADIWSAKHLEKKKE
;
A
#
# COMPACT_ATOMS: atom_id res chain seq x y z
N MET A 1 -7.01 14.12 11.09
CA MET A 1 -5.86 13.70 10.27
C MET A 1 -6.23 12.63 9.24
N LEU A 2 -6.89 11.53 9.62
CA LEU A 2 -7.22 10.44 8.68
C LEU A 2 -8.07 10.89 7.47
N ILE A 3 -9.14 11.68 7.69
CA ILE A 3 -10.01 12.16 6.59
C ILE A 3 -9.21 13.00 5.59
N PHE A 4 -8.37 13.92 6.08
CA PHE A 4 -7.51 14.73 5.22
C PHE A 4 -6.53 13.88 4.41
N ALA A 5 -5.90 12.88 5.05
CA ALA A 5 -5.00 11.96 4.36
C ALA A 5 -5.73 11.13 3.28
N LEU A 6 -6.97 10.71 3.55
CA LEU A 6 -7.79 9.97 2.58
C LEU A 6 -8.21 10.86 1.41
N LEU A 7 -8.63 12.10 1.66
CA LEU A 7 -8.94 13.07 0.63
C LEU A 7 -7.72 13.40 -0.23
N ALA A 8 -6.56 13.66 0.38
CA ALA A 8 -5.32 13.91 -0.33
C ALA A 8 -4.88 12.70 -1.17
N SER A 9 -5.05 11.48 -0.65
CA SER A 9 -4.73 10.24 -1.39
C SER A 9 -5.63 10.05 -2.60
N ALA A 10 -6.94 10.30 -2.45
CA ALA A 10 -7.90 10.23 -3.56
C ALA A 10 -7.59 11.31 -4.62
N TYR A 11 -7.28 12.53 -4.19
CA TYR A 11 -6.90 13.63 -5.07
C TYR A 11 -5.63 13.31 -5.87
N LEU A 12 -4.62 12.73 -5.21
CA LEU A 12 -3.38 12.31 -5.87
C LEU A 12 -3.65 11.27 -6.96
N ALA A 13 -4.48 10.26 -6.68
CA ALA A 13 -4.81 9.21 -7.66
C ALA A 13 -5.47 9.81 -8.92
N ILE A 14 -6.42 10.74 -8.75
CA ILE A 14 -7.09 11.44 -9.85
C ILE A 14 -6.11 12.32 -10.64
N CYS A 15 -5.23 13.06 -9.94
CA CYS A 15 -4.23 13.91 -10.59
C CYS A 15 -3.27 13.07 -11.45
N GLN A 16 -2.83 11.93 -10.91
CA GLN A 16 -1.96 11.00 -11.63
C GLN A 16 -2.65 10.42 -12.88
N GLN A 17 -3.92 10.02 -12.77
CA GLN A 17 -4.70 9.55 -13.93
C GLN A 17 -4.79 10.64 -15.01
N ARG A 18 -5.20 11.86 -14.65
CA ARG A 18 -5.31 12.99 -15.58
C ARG A 18 -3.96 13.34 -16.23
N MET A 19 -2.86 13.22 -15.48
CA MET A 19 -1.52 13.44 -16.01
C MET A 19 -1.18 12.40 -17.08
N TYR A 20 -1.46 11.11 -16.84
CA TYR A 20 -1.21 10.06 -17.83
C TYR A 20 -2.09 10.18 -19.08
N GLU A 21 -3.34 10.64 -18.94
CA GLU A 21 -4.24 10.90 -20.07
C GLU A 21 -3.73 12.06 -20.95
N ASN A 22 -3.21 13.14 -20.36
CA ASN A 22 -2.81 14.34 -21.11
C ASN A 22 -1.37 14.31 -21.63
N TYR A 23 -0.44 13.66 -20.92
CA TYR A 23 1.00 13.73 -21.21
C TYR A 23 1.62 12.37 -21.61
N GLY A 24 0.82 11.30 -21.63
CA GLY A 24 1.28 9.96 -22.00
C GLY A 24 1.69 9.10 -20.81
N LYS A 25 1.77 7.78 -21.05
CA LYS A 25 1.97 6.76 -20.01
C LYS A 25 3.46 6.59 -19.68
N HIS A 26 3.99 7.45 -18.81
CA HIS A 26 5.36 7.38 -18.32
C HIS A 26 5.42 7.18 -16.79
N PRO A 27 5.02 6.00 -16.27
CA PRO A 27 4.87 5.76 -14.83
C PRO A 27 6.20 5.82 -14.05
N GLU A 28 7.32 5.43 -14.66
CA GLU A 28 8.64 5.45 -14.01
C GLU A 28 9.13 6.90 -13.82
N GLU A 29 8.91 7.78 -14.80
CA GLU A 29 9.27 9.21 -14.71
C GLU A 29 8.41 9.93 -13.67
N ALA A 30 7.10 9.68 -13.69
CA ALA A 30 6.17 10.20 -12.69
C ALA A 30 6.56 9.78 -11.28
N MET A 31 6.95 8.51 -11.10
CA MET A 31 7.44 8.00 -9.82
C MET A 31 8.72 8.72 -9.40
N PHE A 32 9.70 8.85 -10.29
CA PHE A 32 10.96 9.53 -10.01
C PHE A 32 10.74 10.99 -9.58
N VAL A 33 9.97 11.77 -10.33
CA VAL A 33 9.72 13.19 -10.05
C VAL A 33 9.03 13.37 -8.70
N ILE A 34 7.97 12.61 -8.43
CA ILE A 34 7.21 12.73 -7.18
C ILE A 34 8.10 12.39 -5.97
N HIS A 35 8.90 11.32 -6.06
CA HIS A 35 9.79 10.94 -4.95
C HIS A 35 10.96 11.91 -4.80
N ALA A 36 11.56 12.38 -5.91
CA ALA A 36 12.63 13.37 -5.88
C ALA A 36 12.18 14.69 -5.23
N VAL A 37 10.96 15.15 -5.54
CA VAL A 37 10.37 16.35 -4.91
C VAL A 37 10.03 16.12 -3.43
N SER A 38 9.74 14.88 -3.02
CA SER A 38 9.49 14.56 -1.61
C SER A 38 10.76 14.55 -0.74
N LEU A 39 11.94 14.24 -1.30
CA LEU A 39 13.21 14.23 -0.58
C LEU A 39 13.57 15.55 0.13
N PRO A 40 13.49 16.73 -0.50
CA PRO A 40 13.77 17.99 0.20
C PRO A 40 12.76 18.29 1.30
N LEU A 41 11.50 17.82 1.18
CA LEU A 41 10.51 17.95 2.26
C LEU A 41 10.90 17.11 3.48
N PHE A 42 11.52 15.93 3.30
CA PHE A 42 12.01 15.13 4.42
C PHE A 42 13.14 15.80 5.22
N ALA A 43 13.86 16.76 4.63
CA ALA A 43 14.90 17.50 5.35
C ALA A 43 14.34 18.28 6.55
N PHE A 44 13.08 18.74 6.48
CA PHE A 44 12.41 19.41 7.61
C PHE A 44 12.12 18.47 8.79
N MET A 45 12.05 17.15 8.56
CA MET A 45 11.84 16.13 9.61
C MET A 45 13.16 15.52 10.12
N GLY A 46 14.30 16.17 9.89
CA GLY A 46 15.62 15.62 10.23
C GLY A 46 15.81 15.26 11.70
N THR A 47 15.17 15.98 12.63
CA THR A 47 15.22 15.71 14.06
C THR A 47 14.61 14.35 14.42
N ASP A 48 13.46 14.03 13.81
CA ASP A 48 12.76 12.77 14.04
C ASP A 48 13.50 11.61 13.40
N ILE A 49 14.08 11.82 12.21
CA ILE A 49 14.93 10.84 11.53
C ILE A 49 16.14 10.52 12.40
N MET A 50 16.81 11.53 12.96
CA MET A 50 17.96 11.32 13.84
C MET A 50 17.58 10.55 15.12
N ALA A 51 16.41 10.85 15.69
CA ALA A 51 15.89 10.10 16.83
C ALA A 51 15.61 8.63 16.48
N ALA A 52 15.07 8.35 15.29
CA ALA A 52 14.84 6.98 14.79
C ALA A 52 16.16 6.23 14.55
N VAL A 53 17.15 6.87 13.93
CA VAL A 53 18.49 6.27 13.70
C VAL A 53 19.15 5.87 15.01
N ARG A 54 19.07 6.69 16.06
CA ARG A 54 19.60 6.34 17.38
C ARG A 54 18.92 5.09 17.96
N LYS A 55 17.60 4.99 17.83
CA LYS A 55 16.85 3.79 18.27
C LYS A 55 17.24 2.55 17.48
N PHE A 56 17.50 2.69 16.18
CA PHE A 56 17.86 1.57 15.31
C PHE A 56 19.27 1.07 15.60
N ASN A 57 20.21 1.98 15.88
CA ASN A 57 21.57 1.62 16.27
C ASN A 57 21.65 0.98 17.65
N ALA A 58 20.71 1.28 18.55
CA ALA A 58 20.60 0.65 19.87
C ALA A 58 19.84 -0.69 19.87
N SER A 59 19.35 -1.14 18.69
CA SER A 59 18.55 -2.37 18.59
C SER A 59 19.42 -3.63 18.63
N PRO A 60 18.86 -4.77 19.07
CA PRO A 60 19.62 -6.01 19.17
C PRO A 60 20.14 -6.45 17.80
N LEU A 61 21.34 -7.02 17.83
CA LEU A 61 21.99 -7.61 16.67
C LEU A 61 21.14 -8.74 16.10
N LEU A 62 21.17 -8.90 14.79
CA LEU A 62 20.41 -9.92 14.10
C LEU A 62 20.98 -11.31 14.39
N GLU A 63 20.17 -12.15 15.04
CA GLU A 63 20.50 -13.55 15.25
C GLU A 63 19.84 -14.41 14.17
N ILE A 64 20.64 -14.91 13.22
CA ILE A 64 20.17 -15.87 12.22
C ILE A 64 20.79 -17.22 12.53
N ALA A 65 19.95 -18.23 12.78
CA ALA A 65 20.36 -19.63 12.93
C ALA A 65 21.55 -19.83 13.90
N GLY A 66 21.57 -19.13 15.04
CA GLY A 66 22.61 -19.24 16.06
C GLY A 66 23.89 -18.44 15.81
N THR A 67 23.96 -17.65 14.72
CA THR A 67 25.10 -16.78 14.44
C THR A 67 24.69 -15.32 14.59
N THR A 68 25.34 -14.59 15.49
CA THR A 68 25.11 -13.14 15.69
C THR A 68 25.79 -12.36 14.56
N ILE A 69 24.99 -11.75 13.70
CA ILE A 69 25.48 -10.87 12.63
C ILE A 69 25.58 -9.45 13.21
N PRO A 70 26.66 -8.69 12.97
CA PRO A 70 26.86 -7.33 13.50
C PRO A 70 25.99 -6.28 12.78
N ILE A 71 24.76 -6.62 12.41
CA ILE A 71 23.79 -5.72 11.79
C ILE A 71 22.58 -5.65 12.74
N PRO A 72 22.14 -4.46 13.14
CA PRO A 72 20.96 -4.34 14.00
C PRO A 72 19.69 -4.79 13.27
N SER A 73 18.86 -5.57 13.95
CA SER A 73 17.64 -6.19 13.39
C SER A 73 16.68 -5.17 12.74
N LEU A 74 16.48 -4.00 13.37
CA LEU A 74 15.58 -2.96 12.86
C LEU A 74 16.00 -2.39 11.49
N TRP A 75 17.30 -2.37 11.19
CA TRP A 75 17.78 -1.96 9.87
C TRP A 75 17.41 -2.96 8.78
N VAL A 76 17.39 -4.25 9.11
CA VAL A 76 16.98 -5.32 8.20
C VAL A 76 15.48 -5.26 7.95
N ASP A 77 14.68 -5.08 8.99
CA ASP A 77 13.23 -4.93 8.88
C ASP A 77 12.85 -3.69 8.06
N LEU A 78 13.57 -2.57 8.27
CA LEU A 78 13.40 -1.36 7.46
C LEU A 78 13.73 -1.62 5.99
N PHE A 79 14.85 -2.28 5.72
CA PHE A 79 15.28 -2.57 4.36
C PHE A 79 14.28 -3.47 3.62
N LEU A 80 13.83 -4.55 4.28
CA LEU A 80 12.81 -5.44 3.74
C LEU A 80 11.49 -4.69 3.47
N SER A 81 11.07 -3.84 4.41
CA SER A 81 9.89 -2.99 4.25
C SER A 81 10.02 -2.02 3.07
N CYS A 82 11.20 -1.44 2.86
CA CYS A 82 11.47 -0.55 1.73
C CYS A 82 11.40 -1.30 0.39
N ILE A 83 11.93 -2.52 0.30
CA ILE A 83 11.84 -3.35 -0.90
C ILE A 83 10.38 -3.67 -1.23
N LEU A 84 9.61 -4.16 -0.26
CA LEU A 84 8.19 -4.49 -0.47
C LEU A 84 7.39 -3.25 -0.86
N GLN A 85 7.66 -2.11 -0.23
CA GLN A 85 7.02 -0.85 -0.54
C GLN A 85 7.38 -0.35 -1.95
N TYR A 86 8.63 -0.49 -2.38
CA TYR A 86 9.06 -0.13 -3.73
C TYR A 86 8.28 -0.91 -4.81
N TYR A 87 8.25 -2.25 -4.71
CA TYR A 87 7.51 -3.08 -5.66
C TYR A 87 6.01 -2.76 -5.65
N CYS A 88 5.45 -2.53 -4.47
CA CYS A 88 4.06 -2.11 -4.31
C CYS A 88 3.77 -0.77 -5.00
N ILE A 89 4.57 0.27 -4.75
CA ILE A 89 4.38 1.59 -5.36
C ILE A 89 4.52 1.49 -6.88
N ARG A 90 5.55 0.78 -7.35
CA ARG A 90 5.77 0.57 -8.78
C ARG A 90 4.56 -0.10 -9.45
N PHE A 91 4.02 -1.14 -8.81
CA PHE A 91 2.80 -1.80 -9.27
C PHE A 91 1.60 -0.84 -9.31
N VAL A 92 1.41 -0.01 -8.28
CA VAL A 92 0.32 0.98 -8.24
C VAL A 92 0.46 2.03 -9.34
N TYR A 93 1.67 2.54 -9.58
CA TYR A 93 1.92 3.50 -10.66
C TYR A 93 1.68 2.89 -12.05
N ARG A 94 2.09 1.63 -12.25
CA ARG A 94 1.77 0.88 -13.47
C ARG A 94 0.26 0.69 -13.64
N LEU A 95 -0.43 0.29 -12.58
CA LEU A 95 -1.88 0.08 -12.61
C LEU A 95 -2.61 1.39 -12.91
N ASN A 96 -2.22 2.51 -12.29
CA ASN A 96 -2.82 3.82 -12.51
C ASN A 96 -2.61 4.39 -13.92
N ALA A 97 -1.64 3.86 -14.67
CA ALA A 97 -1.48 4.19 -16.09
C ALA A 97 -2.41 3.38 -17.01
N GLU A 98 -2.96 2.26 -16.54
CA GLU A 98 -3.75 1.33 -17.35
C GLU A 98 -5.24 1.28 -16.99
N VAL A 99 -5.60 1.59 -15.74
CA VAL A 99 -6.99 1.55 -15.26
C VAL A 99 -7.38 2.84 -14.54
N GLU A 100 -8.69 3.06 -14.42
CA GLU A 100 -9.24 4.20 -13.70
C GLU A 100 -8.88 4.20 -12.21
N ALA A 101 -8.78 5.40 -11.61
CA ALA A 101 -8.39 5.61 -10.22
C ALA A 101 -9.27 4.86 -9.19
N LEU A 102 -10.53 4.58 -9.54
CA LEU A 102 -11.44 3.80 -8.69
C LEU A 102 -10.97 2.34 -8.55
N THR A 103 -10.64 1.69 -9.66
CA THR A 103 -10.10 0.33 -9.70
C THR A 103 -8.75 0.26 -8.97
N VAL A 104 -7.88 1.26 -9.17
CA VAL A 104 -6.60 1.36 -8.44
C VAL A 104 -6.84 1.40 -6.93
N THR A 105 -7.80 2.22 -6.49
CA THR A 105 -8.13 2.37 -5.07
C THR A 105 -8.62 1.05 -4.49
N LEU A 106 -9.49 0.32 -5.21
CA LEU A 106 -9.96 -1.00 -4.78
C LEU A 106 -8.83 -2.03 -4.67
N VAL A 107 -7.92 -2.09 -5.65
CA VAL A 107 -6.81 -3.04 -5.62
C VAL A 107 -5.85 -2.73 -4.46
N VAL A 108 -5.60 -1.45 -4.17
CA VAL A 108 -4.76 -1.05 -3.04
C VAL A 108 -5.41 -1.37 -1.69
N THR A 109 -6.73 -1.21 -1.56
CA THR A 109 -7.44 -1.58 -0.33
C THR A 109 -7.45 -3.09 -0.13
N LEU A 110 -7.66 -3.87 -1.19
CA LEU A 110 -7.57 -5.34 -1.14
C LEU A 110 -6.18 -5.82 -0.71
N ARG A 111 -5.12 -5.26 -1.28
CA ARG A 111 -3.74 -5.58 -0.87
C ARG A 111 -3.51 -5.33 0.62
N LYS A 112 -3.92 -4.15 1.12
CA LYS A 112 -3.80 -3.81 2.56
C LYS A 112 -4.62 -4.77 3.43
N PHE A 113 -5.81 -5.14 2.99
CA PHE A 113 -6.65 -6.12 3.68
C PHE A 113 -6.01 -7.51 3.73
N LEU A 114 -5.49 -8.02 2.62
CA LEU A 114 -4.77 -9.30 2.57
C LEU A 114 -3.55 -9.30 3.50
N SER A 115 -2.78 -8.20 3.49
CA SER A 115 -1.65 -8.03 4.40
C SER A 115 -2.08 -8.09 5.87
N LEU A 116 -3.24 -7.52 6.21
CA LEU A 116 -3.81 -7.59 7.56
C LEU A 116 -4.21 -9.03 7.91
N VAL A 117 -4.90 -9.74 7.01
CA VAL A 117 -5.31 -11.14 7.23
C VAL A 117 -4.09 -12.03 7.48
N VAL A 118 -3.06 -11.92 6.64
CA VAL A 118 -1.79 -12.65 6.81
C VAL A 118 -1.15 -12.30 8.14
N SER A 119 -1.14 -11.01 8.53
CA SER A 119 -0.61 -10.58 9.82
C SER A 119 -1.36 -11.22 10.99
N ILE A 120 -2.70 -11.24 10.99
CA ILE A 120 -3.45 -11.86 12.10
C ILE A 120 -3.19 -13.37 12.16
N TRP A 121 -3.14 -14.03 11.00
CA TRP A 121 -2.85 -15.46 10.90
C TRP A 121 -1.45 -15.80 11.43
N TRP A 122 -0.44 -15.02 11.05
CA TRP A 122 0.94 -15.23 11.48
C TRP A 122 1.15 -14.97 12.98
N PHE A 123 0.60 -13.88 13.51
CA PHE A 123 0.78 -13.49 14.92
C PHE A 123 -0.21 -14.18 15.87
N GLN A 124 -1.06 -15.09 15.37
CA GLN A 124 -2.06 -15.84 16.16
C GLN A 124 -2.93 -14.92 17.05
N ASN A 125 -3.21 -13.70 16.58
CA ASN A 125 -4.02 -12.74 17.33
C ASN A 125 -5.50 -13.15 17.32
N PRO A 126 -6.24 -12.97 18.43
CA PRO A 126 -7.65 -13.36 18.50
C PRO A 126 -8.47 -12.55 17.49
N PHE A 127 -9.08 -13.25 16.53
CA PHE A 127 -9.90 -12.64 15.49
C PHE A 127 -11.24 -12.17 16.08
N THR A 128 -11.27 -10.93 16.57
CA THR A 128 -12.48 -10.35 17.18
C THR A 128 -13.63 -10.19 16.17
N TRP A 129 -14.86 -10.11 16.66
CA TRP A 129 -16.07 -9.91 15.84
C TRP A 129 -15.98 -8.71 14.89
N LYS A 130 -15.28 -7.64 15.27
CA LYS A 130 -15.07 -6.45 14.44
C LYS A 130 -14.29 -6.77 13.16
N HIS A 131 -13.33 -7.70 13.22
CA HIS A 131 -12.57 -8.12 12.03
C HIS A 131 -13.44 -8.92 11.06
N TRP A 132 -14.38 -9.73 11.55
CA TRP A 132 -15.33 -10.46 10.70
C TRP A 132 -16.25 -9.52 9.93
N ILE A 133 -16.79 -8.49 10.60
CA ILE A 133 -17.60 -7.46 9.94
C ILE A 133 -16.78 -6.74 8.87
N GLY A 134 -15.55 -6.33 9.21
CA GLY A 134 -14.66 -5.65 8.26
C GLY A 134 -14.29 -6.51 7.05
N ALA A 135 -13.98 -7.79 7.27
CA ALA A 135 -13.69 -8.75 6.20
C ALA A 135 -14.89 -8.93 5.27
N SER A 136 -16.08 -9.13 5.81
CA SER A 136 -17.31 -9.24 5.03
C SER A 136 -17.57 -7.98 4.21
N LEU A 137 -17.36 -6.79 4.77
CA LEU A 137 -17.57 -5.52 4.07
C LEU A 137 -16.59 -5.35 2.90
N VAL A 138 -15.30 -5.67 3.07
CA VAL A 138 -14.30 -5.60 2.00
C VAL A 138 -14.60 -6.61 0.89
N PHE A 139 -15.01 -7.83 1.26
CA PHE A 139 -15.34 -8.87 0.31
C PHE A 139 -16.62 -8.54 -0.49
N LEU A 140 -17.69 -8.10 0.19
CA LEU A 140 -18.93 -7.66 -0.45
C LEU A 140 -18.72 -6.45 -1.35
N GLY A 141 -17.95 -5.45 -0.90
CA GLY A 141 -17.64 -4.27 -1.71
C GLY A 141 -16.87 -4.63 -2.98
N THR A 142 -15.95 -5.60 -2.91
CA THR A 142 -15.21 -6.09 -4.08
C THR A 142 -16.11 -6.85 -5.05
N LEU A 143 -16.99 -7.72 -4.55
CA LEU A 143 -17.94 -8.46 -5.38
C LEU A 143 -18.94 -7.52 -6.08
N ALA A 144 -19.39 -6.48 -5.39
CA ALA A 144 -20.26 -5.45 -5.96
C ALA A 144 -19.54 -4.65 -7.07
N PHE A 145 -18.26 -4.31 -6.88
CA PHE A 145 -17.48 -3.60 -7.89
C PHE A 145 -17.12 -4.47 -9.09
N ALA A 146 -16.80 -5.76 -8.87
CA ALA A 146 -16.47 -6.70 -9.94
C ALA A 146 -17.69 -7.07 -10.81
N ASP A 147 -18.86 -6.50 -10.51
CA ASP A 147 -20.10 -6.59 -11.29
C ASP A 147 -20.53 -8.03 -11.62
N ILE A 148 -20.15 -8.99 -10.77
CA ILE A 148 -20.52 -10.41 -10.90
C ILE A 148 -22.05 -10.57 -10.92
N TRP A 149 -22.77 -9.65 -10.30
CA TRP A 149 -24.24 -9.64 -10.30
C TRP A 149 -24.86 -9.08 -11.60
N SER A 150 -24.16 -8.22 -12.33
CA SER A 150 -24.61 -7.65 -13.62
C SER A 150 -24.56 -8.68 -14.75
N ALA A 151 -23.51 -9.51 -14.78
CA ALA A 151 -23.44 -10.66 -15.70
C ALA A 151 -24.61 -11.64 -15.49
N LYS A 152 -24.99 -11.89 -14.23
CA LYS A 152 -26.11 -12.77 -13.87
C LYS A 152 -27.48 -12.20 -14.26
N HIS A 153 -27.62 -10.87 -14.35
CA HIS A 153 -28.84 -10.21 -14.83
C HIS A 153 -28.98 -10.20 -16.35
N LEU A 154 -27.87 -10.27 -17.10
CA LEU A 154 -27.89 -10.40 -18.56
C LEU A 154 -28.19 -11.82 -19.04
N GLU A 155 -27.79 -12.85 -18.29
CA GLU A 155 -28.18 -14.24 -18.60
C GLU A 155 -29.65 -14.51 -18.31
N LYS A 156 -30.21 -13.98 -17.20
CA LYS A 156 -31.63 -14.16 -16.86
C LYS A 156 -32.63 -13.42 -17.76
N LYS A 157 -32.16 -12.53 -18.64
CA LYS A 157 -33.01 -11.80 -19.60
C LYS A 157 -33.00 -12.45 -21.00
N LYS A 158 -32.24 -13.53 -21.18
CA LYS A 158 -32.12 -14.31 -22.42
C LYS A 158 -32.87 -15.66 -22.39
N GLU A 159 -33.45 -16.04 -21.26
CA GLU A 159 -34.50 -17.07 -21.15
C GLU A 159 -35.88 -16.39 -21.09
#